data_AF-A0AAD3CUZ4-F1
#
_entry.id   AF-A0AAD3CUZ4-F1
#
_cell.length_a   1.000
_cell.length_b   1.000
_cell.length_c   1.000
_cell.angle_alpha   90.00
_cell.angle_beta   90.00
_cell.angle_gamma   90.00
#
_symmetry.space_group_name_H-M   'P 1'
#
loop_
_entity.id
_entity.type
_entity.pdbx_description
1 polymer ?
#
loop_
_entity_poly.entity_id
_entity_poly.type
_entity_poly.pdbx_seq_one_letter_code
_entity_poly.pdbx_strand_id
1 'polypeptide(L)'
;MTSEVERNIKSLICENSGELSLSTIKDLYLFRFGSTLVVPPYVKLSSWIDSFPSFYLKKKRGTNDTIVYLKEGLATSHGVNHDEVENIKQLFSSKGGELSMSWLKEDYMKKFHEPLRVSGRLSSWLKNVPCFGMKVRPNTNDSVLYLKQPVSILAERLQDINTANEEVAGGHSDVFSDHEESEPEETKIDEIIESLLAHAGGSFQIPNVHQEVQSILNILPSRWTEALKSIGVDKVTDISLDVDRRPHCWIDGKRLYIAQEGEKVNVRDIDFIVQHLKEIGSDNRAGLDKQLHRVSAIRNNNDAIIGLTIRIGRHVEGNADFLLDLLYDKCGSILLLGEVS
;
A
#
# COMPACT_ATOMS: atom_id res chain seq x y z
N MET A 1 2.61 -2.40 43.72
CA MET A 1 1.34 -2.12 43.01
C MET A 1 1.57 -1.66 41.57
N THR A 2 2.39 -0.63 41.31
CA THR A 2 2.70 -0.16 39.93
C THR A 2 3.32 -1.23 39.03
N SER A 3 4.25 -2.04 39.55
CA SER A 3 4.88 -3.15 38.81
C SER A 3 3.93 -4.31 38.47
N GLU A 4 2.86 -4.49 39.25
CA GLU A 4 1.85 -5.53 39.01
C GLU A 4 0.84 -5.08 37.96
N VAL A 5 0.38 -3.83 38.05
CA VAL A 5 -0.46 -3.22 37.01
C VAL A 5 0.26 -3.22 35.66
N GLU A 6 1.54 -2.83 35.65
CA GLU A 6 2.37 -2.87 34.44
C GLU A 6 2.47 -4.30 33.88
N ARG A 7 2.75 -5.31 34.71
CA ARG A 7 2.78 -6.73 34.29
C ARG A 7 1.45 -7.21 33.72
N ASN A 8 0.34 -6.85 34.34
CA ASN A 8 -1.00 -7.24 33.91
C ASN A 8 -1.36 -6.59 32.56
N ILE A 9 -1.02 -5.32 32.38
CA ILE A 9 -1.19 -4.63 31.10
C ILE A 9 -0.29 -5.25 30.02
N LYS A 10 0.96 -5.64 30.35
CA LYS A 10 1.82 -6.41 29.42
C LYS A 10 1.14 -7.70 28.96
N SER A 11 0.54 -8.48 29.88
CA SER A 11 -0.18 -9.70 29.56
C SER A 11 -1.35 -9.43 28.61
N LEU A 12 -2.15 -8.39 28.87
CA LEU A 12 -3.26 -8.01 28.00
C LEU A 12 -2.79 -7.62 26.60
N ILE A 13 -1.68 -6.90 26.46
CA ILE A 13 -1.12 -6.55 25.15
C ILE A 13 -0.70 -7.82 24.40
N CYS A 14 -0.04 -8.77 25.07
CA CYS A 14 0.35 -10.05 24.47
C CYS A 14 -0.85 -10.90 24.04
N GLU A 15 -1.90 -10.94 24.85
CA GLU A 15 -3.16 -11.66 24.56
C GLU A 15 -3.95 -11.00 23.40
N ASN A 16 -3.80 -9.69 23.18
CA ASN A 16 -4.52 -8.93 22.15
C ASN A 16 -3.63 -8.61 20.91
N SER A 17 -2.90 -9.61 20.41
CA SER A 17 -2.10 -9.49 19.17
C SER A 17 -1.02 -8.39 19.19
N GLY A 18 -0.53 -8.01 20.37
CA GLY A 18 0.54 -7.02 20.53
C GLY A 18 0.07 -5.56 20.55
N GLU A 19 -1.25 -5.32 20.59
CA GLU A 19 -1.82 -3.98 20.68
C GLU A 19 -3.04 -3.93 21.60
N LEU A 20 -3.19 -2.85 22.37
CA LEU A 20 -4.29 -2.72 23.33
C LEU A 20 -4.96 -1.35 23.19
N SER A 21 -6.27 -1.33 22.97
CA SER A 21 -7.03 -0.08 22.89
C SER A 21 -7.16 0.57 24.26
N LEU A 22 -6.88 1.87 24.33
CA LEU A 22 -7.04 2.69 25.53
C LEU A 22 -8.51 2.81 25.94
N SER A 23 -9.44 2.76 24.98
CA SER A 23 -10.88 2.80 25.26
C SER A 23 -11.40 1.53 25.93
N THR A 24 -10.81 0.36 25.62
CA THR A 24 -11.26 -0.95 26.15
C THR A 24 -10.40 -1.48 27.30
N ILE A 25 -9.28 -0.83 27.62
CA ILE A 25 -8.31 -1.35 28.59
C ILE A 25 -8.90 -1.58 29.99
N LYS A 26 -9.81 -0.72 30.45
CA LYS A 26 -10.44 -0.87 31.77
C LYS A 26 -11.33 -2.10 31.84
N ASP A 27 -12.11 -2.34 30.79
CA ASP A 27 -13.05 -3.46 30.70
C ASP A 27 -12.30 -4.78 30.57
N LEU A 28 -11.26 -4.82 29.74
CA LEU A 28 -10.39 -6.00 29.58
C LEU A 28 -9.65 -6.33 30.87
N TYR A 29 -9.16 -5.30 31.58
CA TYR A 29 -8.49 -5.50 32.87
C TYR A 29 -9.44 -6.07 33.92
N LEU A 30 -10.67 -5.53 34.02
CA LEU A 30 -11.70 -6.05 34.92
C LEU A 30 -12.07 -7.50 34.57
N PHE A 31 -12.31 -7.78 33.29
CA PHE A 31 -12.67 -9.11 32.81
C PHE A 31 -11.58 -10.15 33.11
N ARG A 32 -10.31 -9.79 32.91
CA ARG A 32 -9.19 -10.73 33.01
C ARG A 32 -8.70 -10.97 34.43
N PHE A 33 -8.72 -9.95 35.29
CA PHE A 33 -8.10 -9.98 36.62
C PHE A 33 -9.11 -9.82 37.76
N GLY A 34 -10.41 -9.73 37.46
CA GLY A 34 -11.48 -9.61 38.45
C GLY A 34 -11.41 -8.35 39.32
N SER A 35 -10.59 -7.38 38.94
CA SER A 35 -10.34 -6.14 39.68
C SER A 35 -10.33 -4.95 38.73
N THR A 36 -10.86 -3.81 39.19
CA THR A 36 -10.90 -2.60 38.36
C THR A 36 -9.51 -1.98 38.23
N LEU A 37 -9.14 -1.54 37.03
CA LEU A 37 -7.93 -0.76 36.81
C LEU A 37 -8.05 0.62 37.49
N VAL A 38 -7.45 0.75 38.67
CA VAL A 38 -7.47 2.00 39.46
C VAL A 38 -6.38 2.95 38.95
N VAL A 39 -6.80 4.08 38.38
CA VAL A 39 -5.92 5.18 37.95
C VAL A 39 -5.81 6.21 39.09
N PRO A 40 -4.63 6.80 39.36
CA PRO A 40 -4.48 7.86 40.34
C PRO A 40 -5.45 9.03 40.10
N PRO A 41 -6.00 9.64 41.17
CA PRO A 41 -6.92 10.76 41.03
C PRO A 41 -6.22 11.92 40.32
N TYR A 42 -6.97 12.65 39.49
CA TYR A 42 -6.50 13.80 38.70
C TYR A 42 -5.47 13.50 37.60
N VAL A 43 -5.18 12.22 37.30
CA VAL A 43 -4.31 11.82 36.18
C VAL A 43 -5.14 11.23 35.04
N LYS A 44 -4.93 11.70 33.81
CA LYS A 44 -5.55 11.09 32.62
C LYS A 44 -5.01 9.68 32.41
N LEU A 45 -5.88 8.74 32.07
CA LEU A 45 -5.51 7.33 31.81
C LEU A 45 -4.38 7.21 30.79
N SER A 46 -4.41 8.00 29.71
CA SER A 46 -3.34 8.03 28.69
C SER A 46 -2.00 8.45 29.28
N SER A 47 -1.97 9.57 30.00
CA SER A 47 -0.75 10.10 30.64
C SER A 47 -0.21 9.14 31.71
N TRP A 48 -1.10 8.46 32.42
CA TRP A 48 -0.71 7.46 33.41
C TRP A 48 -0.10 6.22 32.75
N ILE A 49 -0.70 5.72 31.66
CA ILE A 49 -0.15 4.56 30.94
C ILE A 49 1.19 4.91 30.26
N ASP A 50 1.31 6.10 29.68
CA ASP A 50 2.54 6.57 29.05
C ASP A 50 3.69 6.78 30.04
N SER A 51 3.37 6.94 31.34
CA SER A 51 4.37 7.06 32.41
C SER A 51 5.09 5.75 32.73
N PHE A 52 4.54 4.59 32.34
CA PHE A 52 5.22 3.32 32.53
C PHE A 52 6.36 3.17 31.50
N PRO A 53 7.56 2.74 31.93
CA PRO A 53 8.72 2.60 31.05
C PRO A 53 8.51 1.55 29.96
N SER A 54 7.58 0.61 30.17
CA SER A 54 7.31 -0.46 29.22
C SER A 54 6.32 -0.13 28.12
N PHE A 55 5.69 1.05 28.08
CA PHE A 55 4.61 1.35 27.11
C PHE A 55 4.82 2.62 26.31
N TYR A 56 4.34 2.63 25.07
CA TYR A 56 4.16 3.86 24.27
C TYR A 56 2.77 3.88 23.65
N LEU A 57 2.23 5.09 23.41
CA LEU A 57 0.89 5.30 22.89
C LEU A 57 0.91 5.88 21.48
N LYS A 58 -0.03 5.46 20.62
CA LYS A 58 -0.21 6.01 19.27
C LYS A 58 -1.70 6.13 18.93
N LYS A 59 -2.09 7.25 18.31
CA LYS A 59 -3.46 7.44 17.81
C LYS A 59 -3.74 6.51 16.62
N LYS A 60 -4.84 5.76 16.66
CA LYS A 60 -5.23 4.87 15.56
C LYS A 60 -5.80 5.69 14.40
N ARG A 61 -5.21 5.55 13.21
CA ARG A 61 -5.62 6.27 12.00
C ARG A 61 -7.11 6.05 11.71
N GLY A 62 -7.82 7.14 11.43
CA GLY A 62 -9.26 7.10 11.14
C GLY A 62 -10.16 6.94 12.36
N THR A 63 -9.62 6.95 13.59
CA THR A 63 -10.41 6.85 14.82
C THR A 63 -9.94 7.86 15.88
N ASN A 64 -10.80 8.16 16.85
CA ASN A 64 -10.41 8.92 18.04
C ASN A 64 -9.76 8.05 19.14
N ASP A 65 -9.50 6.78 18.84
CA ASP A 65 -8.94 5.84 19.80
C ASP A 65 -7.41 5.88 19.83
N THR A 66 -6.84 5.55 20.98
CA THR A 66 -5.40 5.50 21.21
C THR A 66 -5.00 4.07 21.54
N ILE A 67 -3.92 3.59 20.95
CA ILE A 67 -3.44 2.22 21.12
C ILE A 67 -2.17 2.24 21.97
N VAL A 68 -2.10 1.32 22.92
CA VAL A 68 -0.98 1.07 23.84
C VAL A 68 -0.15 -0.08 23.28
N TYR A 69 1.16 0.13 23.20
CA TYR A 69 2.15 -0.83 22.71
C TYR A 69 3.26 -1.04 23.74
N LEU A 70 3.99 -2.16 23.65
CA LEU A 70 5.19 -2.40 24.44
C LEU A 70 6.39 -1.62 23.88
N LYS A 71 7.15 -0.93 24.74
CA LYS A 71 8.45 -0.30 24.45
C LYS A 71 9.59 -1.31 24.36
N GLU A 72 9.40 -2.54 24.85
CA GLU A 72 10.38 -3.63 24.67
C GLU A 72 10.55 -3.91 23.17
N GLY A 73 11.71 -3.50 22.63
CA GLY A 73 12.02 -3.50 21.19
C GLY A 73 12.70 -2.22 20.67
N LEU A 74 12.91 -1.19 21.51
CA LEU A 74 13.66 0.04 21.16
C LEU A 74 15.03 0.10 21.86
N ALA A 75 15.87 -0.92 21.61
CA ALA A 75 17.34 -0.96 21.71
C ALA A 75 17.73 -2.36 21.18
N THR A 76 18.56 -2.57 20.17
CA THR A 76 19.63 -1.81 19.53
C THR A 76 19.62 -2.08 18.03
N SER A 77 20.10 -1.12 17.24
CA SER A 77 20.77 -1.42 15.98
C SER A 77 21.78 -2.56 16.22
N HIS A 78 21.61 -3.71 15.53
CA HIS A 78 22.28 -5.00 15.71
C HIS A 78 21.61 -5.93 16.75
N GLY A 79 20.98 -7.00 16.25
CA GLY A 79 20.49 -8.10 17.07
C GLY A 79 19.30 -8.85 16.49
N VAL A 80 19.41 -9.36 15.27
CA VAL A 80 18.58 -10.53 14.90
C VAL A 80 18.95 -11.61 15.91
N ASN A 81 17.97 -12.19 16.62
CA ASN A 81 18.23 -13.33 17.50
C ASN A 81 18.71 -14.50 16.62
N HIS A 82 20.04 -14.63 16.50
CA HIS A 82 20.68 -15.51 15.51
C HIS A 82 20.27 -16.97 15.72
N ASP A 83 20.01 -17.37 16.96
CA ASP A 83 19.60 -18.73 17.33
C ASP A 83 18.20 -19.06 16.79
N GLU A 84 17.26 -18.10 16.87
CA GLU A 84 15.89 -18.28 16.35
C GLU A 84 15.86 -18.35 14.82
N VAL A 85 16.69 -17.55 14.16
CA VAL A 85 16.84 -17.60 12.70
C VAL A 85 17.45 -18.91 12.24
N GLU A 86 18.45 -19.42 12.95
CA GLU A 86 19.09 -20.68 12.61
C GLU A 86 18.17 -21.88 12.87
N ASN A 87 17.40 -21.86 13.96
CA ASN A 87 16.38 -22.87 14.24
C ASN A 87 15.28 -22.91 13.17
N ILE A 88 14.85 -21.74 12.68
CA ILE A 88 13.91 -21.65 11.55
C ILE A 88 14.53 -22.20 10.27
N LYS A 89 15.81 -21.93 9.98
CA LYS A 89 16.51 -22.56 8.84
C LYS A 89 16.55 -24.09 8.95
N GLN A 90 16.76 -24.63 10.14
CA GLN A 90 16.72 -26.08 10.36
C GLN A 90 15.31 -26.66 10.13
N LEU A 91 14.24 -25.90 10.38
CA LEU A 91 12.87 -26.32 10.06
C LEU A 91 12.66 -26.49 8.55
N PHE A 92 13.24 -25.61 7.73
CA PHE A 92 13.19 -25.70 6.27
C PHE A 92 13.77 -27.02 5.75
N SER A 93 14.91 -27.45 6.29
CA SER A 93 15.55 -28.72 5.91
C SER A 93 14.68 -29.94 6.23
N SER A 94 13.85 -29.88 7.28
CA SER A 94 12.97 -30.99 7.66
C SER A 94 11.61 -31.01 6.94
N LYS A 95 11.18 -29.90 6.32
CA LYS A 95 9.82 -29.72 5.76
C LYS A 95 9.77 -29.47 4.25
N GLY A 96 10.91 -29.57 3.55
CA GLY A 96 10.95 -29.51 2.09
C GLY A 96 11.01 -28.10 1.48
N GLY A 97 11.58 -27.12 2.20
CA GLY A 97 11.94 -25.82 1.62
C GLY A 97 10.91 -24.69 1.72
N GLU A 98 9.68 -24.97 2.17
CA GLU A 98 8.65 -23.96 2.45
C GLU A 98 7.98 -24.20 3.82
N LEU A 99 7.74 -23.13 4.58
CA LEU A 99 7.06 -23.21 5.89
C LEU A 99 5.80 -22.35 5.87
N SER A 100 4.67 -22.92 6.27
CA SER A 100 3.43 -22.16 6.48
C SER A 100 3.57 -21.21 7.67
N MET A 101 3.15 -19.96 7.50
CA MET A 101 3.11 -18.96 8.57
C MET A 101 2.05 -19.28 9.62
N SER A 102 0.94 -19.91 9.22
CA SER A 102 -0.12 -20.33 10.14
C SER A 102 0.37 -21.43 11.09
N TRP A 103 1.22 -22.33 10.59
CA TRP A 103 1.74 -23.47 11.37
C TRP A 103 3.15 -23.25 11.95
N LEU A 104 3.83 -22.15 11.60
CA LEU A 104 5.24 -21.93 11.93
C LEU A 104 5.53 -22.01 13.43
N LYS A 105 4.70 -21.40 14.27
CA LYS A 105 4.88 -21.43 15.73
C LYS A 105 4.69 -22.83 16.31
N GLU A 106 3.74 -23.58 15.78
CA GLU A 106 3.44 -24.95 16.23
C GLU A 106 4.53 -25.92 15.79
N ASP A 107 4.97 -25.84 14.53
CA ASP A 107 6.08 -26.62 14.00
C ASP A 107 7.38 -26.34 14.74
N TYR A 108 7.62 -25.09 15.12
CA TYR A 108 8.75 -24.68 15.96
C TYR A 108 8.68 -25.31 17.35
N MET A 109 7.55 -25.14 18.05
CA MET A 109 7.34 -25.70 19.39
C MET A 109 7.47 -27.22 19.40
N LYS A 110 7.00 -27.90 18.34
CA LYS A 110 7.08 -29.35 18.20
C LYS A 110 8.53 -29.85 18.04
N LYS A 111 9.39 -29.08 17.38
CA LYS A 111 10.78 -29.48 17.09
C LYS A 111 11.75 -29.11 18.20
N PHE A 112 11.61 -27.92 18.78
CA PHE A 112 12.58 -27.38 19.74
C PHE A 112 12.09 -27.39 21.19
N HIS A 113 10.83 -27.80 21.43
CA HIS A 113 10.19 -27.83 22.76
C HIS A 113 10.20 -26.49 23.51
N GLU A 114 10.45 -25.39 22.79
CA GLU A 114 10.44 -24.02 23.30
C GLU A 114 9.64 -23.10 22.37
N PRO A 115 8.98 -22.06 22.91
CA PRO A 115 8.21 -21.13 22.08
C PRO A 115 9.13 -20.19 21.31
N LEU A 116 8.80 -19.94 20.03
CA LEU A 116 9.52 -19.01 19.17
C LEU A 116 9.49 -17.58 19.74
N ARG A 117 10.65 -17.02 20.08
CA ARG A 117 10.76 -15.70 20.73
C ARG A 117 11.08 -14.61 19.71
N VAL A 118 10.05 -13.84 19.33
CA VAL A 118 10.19 -12.71 18.37
C VAL A 118 9.74 -11.39 18.97
N SER A 119 10.44 -10.30 18.62
CA SER A 119 10.06 -8.95 19.00
C SER A 119 8.98 -8.42 18.04
N GLY A 120 7.78 -8.14 18.55
CA GLY A 120 6.67 -7.60 17.77
C GLY A 120 5.96 -8.64 16.90
N ARG A 121 5.33 -8.20 15.79
CA ARG A 121 4.58 -9.11 14.90
C ARG A 121 5.55 -10.05 14.17
N LEU A 122 5.29 -11.36 14.24
CA LEU A 122 6.12 -12.40 13.61
C LEU A 122 6.39 -12.14 12.12
N SER A 123 5.37 -11.73 11.37
CA SER A 123 5.50 -11.39 9.94
C SER A 123 6.38 -10.17 9.71
N SER A 124 6.30 -9.15 10.56
CA SER A 124 7.18 -7.97 10.51
C SER A 124 8.61 -8.32 10.89
N TRP A 125 8.80 -9.18 11.89
CA TRP A 125 10.12 -9.65 12.31
C TRP A 125 10.79 -10.46 11.20
N LEU A 126 10.11 -11.45 10.62
CA LEU A 126 10.63 -12.28 9.53
C LEU A 126 10.97 -11.48 8.26
N LYS A 127 10.17 -10.46 7.93
CA LYS A 127 10.46 -9.55 6.81
C LYS A 127 11.77 -8.78 6.97
N ASN A 128 12.20 -8.53 8.21
CA ASN A 128 13.44 -7.83 8.52
C ASN A 128 14.66 -8.77 8.59
N VAL A 129 14.47 -10.09 8.47
CA VAL A 129 15.57 -11.06 8.42
C VAL A 129 16.04 -11.24 6.97
N PRO A 130 17.30 -10.91 6.62
CA PRO A 130 17.74 -10.85 5.23
C PRO A 130 17.58 -12.15 4.42
N CYS A 131 17.70 -13.33 5.06
CA CYS A 131 17.67 -14.63 4.39
C CYS A 131 16.26 -15.21 4.17
N PHE A 132 15.20 -14.57 4.69
CA PHE A 132 13.82 -15.04 4.51
C PHE A 132 13.06 -14.18 3.51
N GLY A 133 12.21 -14.85 2.72
CA GLY A 133 11.17 -14.24 1.90
C GLY A 133 9.81 -14.79 2.29
N MET A 134 8.74 -14.06 1.97
CA MET A 134 7.37 -14.47 2.28
C MET A 134 6.46 -14.22 1.09
N LYS A 135 5.64 -15.20 0.73
CA LYS A 135 4.64 -15.11 -0.35
C LYS A 135 3.30 -15.66 0.15
N VAL A 136 2.19 -15.19 -0.40
CA VAL A 136 0.87 -15.80 -0.10
C VAL A 136 0.68 -16.99 -1.02
N ARG A 137 0.27 -18.15 -0.48
CA ARG A 137 0.01 -19.33 -1.32
C ARG A 137 -1.30 -19.11 -2.09
N PRO A 138 -1.30 -19.29 -3.43
CA PRO A 138 -2.51 -19.13 -4.23
C PRO A 138 -3.65 -19.98 -3.70
N ASN A 139 -4.87 -19.44 -3.73
CA ASN A 139 -6.11 -20.11 -3.29
C ASN A 139 -6.14 -20.48 -1.78
N THR A 140 -5.26 -19.89 -0.96
CA THR A 140 -5.29 -20.03 0.50
C THR A 140 -5.03 -18.68 1.17
N ASN A 141 -5.63 -18.43 2.34
CA ASN A 141 -5.28 -17.26 3.18
C ASN A 141 -3.96 -17.44 3.94
N ASP A 142 -3.16 -18.45 3.58
CA ASP A 142 -1.93 -18.80 4.28
C ASP A 142 -0.71 -18.18 3.59
N SER A 143 0.11 -17.52 4.38
CA SER A 143 1.40 -17.01 3.93
C SER A 143 2.46 -18.09 4.10
N VAL A 144 3.40 -18.19 3.18
CA VAL A 144 4.48 -19.17 3.20
C VAL A 144 5.81 -18.43 3.30
N LEU A 145 6.61 -18.83 4.28
CA LEU A 145 7.99 -18.41 4.45
C LEU A 145 8.88 -19.30 3.57
N TYR A 146 9.88 -18.71 2.90
CA TYR A 146 10.89 -19.42 2.11
C TYR A 146 12.29 -18.83 2.33
N LEU A 147 13.32 -19.62 2.06
CA LEU A 147 14.71 -19.16 2.09
C LEU A 147 15.07 -18.46 0.77
N LYS A 148 15.59 -17.24 0.84
CA LYS A 148 16.15 -16.55 -0.32
C LYS A 148 17.46 -17.25 -0.70
N GLN A 149 17.57 -17.73 -1.94
CA GLN A 149 18.81 -18.34 -2.41
C GLN A 149 19.91 -17.26 -2.55
N PRO A 150 21.18 -17.58 -2.25
CA PRO A 150 22.28 -16.66 -2.50
C PRO A 150 22.36 -16.34 -3.99
N VAL A 151 22.58 -15.06 -4.31
CA VAL A 151 22.61 -14.50 -5.67
C VAL A 151 23.61 -15.24 -6.58
N SER A 152 24.64 -15.88 -6.02
CA SER A 152 25.61 -16.71 -6.75
C SER A 152 25.00 -17.94 -7.44
N ILE A 153 23.98 -18.59 -6.86
CA ILE A 153 23.32 -19.77 -7.45
C ILE A 153 22.33 -19.38 -8.56
N LEU A 154 21.75 -18.18 -8.45
CA LEU A 154 20.92 -17.61 -9.52
C LEU A 154 21.76 -17.21 -10.74
N ALA A 155 23.00 -16.78 -10.54
CA ALA A 155 23.93 -16.43 -11.61
C ALA A 155 24.39 -17.67 -12.42
N GLU A 156 24.67 -18.80 -11.78
CA GLU A 156 25.01 -20.06 -12.47
C GLU A 156 23.82 -20.59 -13.30
N ARG A 157 22.60 -20.54 -12.76
CA ARG A 157 21.39 -20.93 -13.51
C ARG A 157 21.07 -20.01 -14.68
N LEU A 158 21.41 -18.72 -14.58
CA LEU A 158 21.29 -17.76 -15.69
C LEU A 158 22.35 -18.02 -16.77
N GLN A 159 23.54 -18.51 -16.41
CA GLN A 159 24.54 -18.95 -17.39
C GLN A 159 24.07 -20.19 -18.15
N ASP A 160 23.52 -21.20 -17.48
CA ASP A 160 22.99 -22.40 -18.14
C ASP A 160 21.85 -22.09 -19.13
N ILE A 161 20.99 -21.11 -18.80
CA ILE A 161 19.90 -20.63 -19.67
C ILE A 161 20.46 -19.84 -20.86
N ASN A 162 21.49 -19.03 -20.66
CA ASN A 162 22.12 -18.27 -21.74
C ASN A 162 22.91 -19.17 -22.69
N THR A 163 23.61 -20.20 -22.19
CA THR A 163 24.32 -21.18 -23.03
C THR A 163 23.35 -22.02 -23.87
N ALA A 164 22.16 -22.36 -23.33
CA ALA A 164 21.10 -23.03 -24.09
C ALA A 164 20.47 -22.14 -25.17
N ASN A 165 20.48 -20.82 -25.00
CA ASN A 165 19.96 -19.86 -25.98
C ASN A 165 21.00 -19.45 -27.04
N GLU A 166 22.30 -19.49 -26.71
CA GLU A 166 23.39 -19.18 -27.65
C GLU A 166 23.60 -20.26 -28.74
N GLU A 167 23.18 -21.51 -28.53
CA GLU A 167 23.19 -22.54 -29.59
C GLU A 167 22.07 -22.36 -30.63
N VAL A 168 21.04 -21.55 -30.34
CA VAL A 168 19.86 -21.36 -31.21
C VAL A 168 19.95 -20.05 -32.03
N ALA A 169 20.71 -19.06 -31.57
CA ALA A 169 20.79 -17.74 -32.19
C ALA A 169 22.15 -17.46 -32.85
N GLY A 170 22.55 -18.32 -33.78
CA GLY A 170 23.62 -18.02 -34.71
C GLY A 170 23.20 -16.97 -35.74
N GLY A 171 23.52 -15.70 -35.48
CA GLY A 171 23.64 -14.68 -36.53
C GLY A 171 22.76 -13.45 -36.37
N HIS A 172 23.23 -12.45 -35.63
CA HIS A 172 23.61 -11.13 -36.15
C HIS A 172 23.97 -10.20 -35.01
N SER A 173 25.14 -9.58 -35.10
CA SER A 173 25.63 -8.58 -34.18
C SER A 173 25.07 -7.19 -34.49
N ASP A 174 25.01 -6.40 -33.41
CA ASP A 174 25.20 -4.95 -33.33
C ASP A 174 23.99 -4.01 -33.12
N VAL A 175 24.24 -3.14 -32.13
CA VAL A 175 23.71 -1.80 -31.84
C VAL A 175 22.43 -1.70 -30.99
N PHE A 176 22.65 -1.40 -29.70
CA PHE A 176 21.68 -0.73 -28.84
C PHE A 176 21.34 0.65 -29.42
N SER A 177 20.09 0.85 -29.82
CA SER A 177 19.49 2.16 -30.04
C SER A 177 18.20 2.28 -29.24
N ASP A 178 17.98 3.47 -28.67
CA ASP A 178 16.78 3.89 -27.97
C ASP A 178 15.51 3.45 -28.71
N HIS A 179 14.73 2.56 -28.08
CA HIS A 179 13.36 2.32 -28.50
C HIS A 179 12.44 3.22 -27.68
N GLU A 180 11.94 4.28 -28.32
CA GLU A 180 10.61 4.79 -28.02
C GLU A 180 9.65 3.60 -28.04
N GLU A 181 8.99 3.32 -26.92
CA GLU A 181 7.80 2.47 -26.92
C GLU A 181 6.76 3.18 -27.79
N SER A 182 6.71 2.79 -29.07
CA SER A 182 5.64 3.19 -29.96
C SER A 182 4.36 2.49 -29.52
N GLU A 183 3.27 3.27 -29.43
CA GLU A 183 1.92 2.71 -29.34
C GLU A 183 1.77 1.64 -30.44
N PRO A 184 1.26 0.44 -30.12
CA PRO A 184 1.12 -0.60 -31.13
C PRO A 184 0.22 -0.08 -32.27
N GLU A 185 0.74 -0.11 -33.50
CA GLU A 185 -0.02 0.25 -34.71
C GLU A 185 -1.38 -0.48 -34.70
N GLU A 186 -2.48 0.23 -35.02
CA GLU A 186 -3.86 -0.29 -34.96
C GLU A 186 -4.02 -1.69 -35.58
N THR A 187 -3.26 -1.98 -36.64
CA THR A 187 -3.20 -3.29 -37.32
C THR A 187 -2.82 -4.46 -36.41
N LYS A 188 -1.97 -4.25 -35.40
CA LYS A 188 -1.58 -5.31 -34.44
C LYS A 188 -2.66 -5.58 -33.40
N ILE A 189 -3.45 -4.57 -33.05
CA ILE A 189 -4.54 -4.72 -32.08
C ILE A 189 -5.63 -5.60 -32.68
N ASP A 190 -5.97 -5.37 -33.95
CA ASP A 190 -6.98 -6.15 -34.68
C ASP A 190 -6.56 -7.62 -34.82
N GLU A 191 -5.31 -7.92 -35.15
CA GLU A 191 -4.79 -9.29 -35.23
C GLU A 191 -4.83 -10.02 -33.88
N ILE A 192 -4.51 -9.31 -32.78
CA ILE A 192 -4.60 -9.86 -31.42
C ILE A 192 -6.06 -10.13 -31.04
N ILE A 193 -6.97 -9.22 -31.38
CA ILE A 193 -8.41 -9.36 -31.13
C ILE A 193 -8.97 -10.55 -31.91
N GLU A 194 -8.65 -10.67 -33.20
CA GLU A 194 -9.09 -11.80 -34.03
C GLU A 194 -8.58 -13.14 -33.48
N SER A 195 -7.32 -13.20 -33.06
CA SER A 195 -6.72 -14.40 -32.44
C SER A 195 -7.44 -14.79 -31.14
N LEU A 196 -7.71 -13.82 -30.26
CA LEU A 196 -8.42 -14.04 -29.00
C LEU A 196 -9.87 -14.49 -29.23
N LEU A 197 -10.57 -13.86 -30.17
CA LEU A 197 -11.95 -14.21 -30.52
C LEU A 197 -12.05 -15.59 -31.16
N ALA A 198 -11.09 -15.97 -32.00
CA ALA A 198 -11.03 -17.31 -32.59
C ALA A 198 -10.81 -18.40 -31.53
N HIS A 199 -10.07 -18.10 -30.45
CA HIS A 199 -9.75 -19.07 -29.40
C HIS A 199 -10.81 -19.16 -28.28
N ALA A 200 -11.35 -18.03 -27.84
CA ALA A 200 -12.26 -17.95 -26.70
C ALA A 200 -13.75 -17.92 -27.10
N GLY A 201 -14.05 -17.54 -28.35
CA GLY A 201 -15.41 -17.20 -28.80
C GLY A 201 -15.91 -15.89 -28.18
N GLY A 202 -17.05 -15.39 -28.66
CA GLY A 202 -17.72 -14.19 -28.14
C GLY A 202 -17.53 -12.93 -29.00
N SER A 203 -17.73 -11.76 -28.41
CA SER A 203 -17.54 -10.46 -29.04
C SER A 203 -16.67 -9.57 -28.15
N PHE A 204 -15.60 -9.03 -28.69
CA PHE A 204 -14.74 -8.07 -28.02
C PHE A 204 -15.11 -6.68 -28.52
N GLN A 205 -15.41 -5.78 -27.59
CA GLN A 205 -15.54 -4.37 -27.91
C GLN A 205 -14.39 -3.61 -27.25
N ILE A 206 -13.79 -2.70 -28.00
CA ILE A 206 -12.77 -1.81 -27.48
C ILE A 206 -13.40 -1.05 -26.29
N PRO A 207 -12.79 -1.08 -25.09
CA PRO A 207 -13.38 -0.47 -23.92
C PRO A 207 -13.58 1.03 -24.15
N ASN A 208 -14.82 1.50 -24.00
CA ASN A 208 -15.10 2.92 -24.11
C ASN A 208 -14.71 3.63 -22.81
N VAL A 209 -13.63 4.40 -22.86
CA VAL A 209 -13.12 5.15 -21.70
C VAL A 209 -13.71 6.54 -21.72
N HIS A 210 -14.53 6.84 -20.72
CA HIS A 210 -15.17 8.12 -20.54
C HIS A 210 -14.44 8.94 -19.48
N GLN A 211 -14.13 10.18 -19.82
CA GLN A 211 -13.47 11.13 -18.93
C GLN A 211 -14.21 12.46 -18.97
N GLU A 212 -14.81 12.85 -17.84
CA GLU A 212 -15.50 14.14 -17.74
C GLU A 212 -14.52 15.28 -17.49
N VAL A 213 -13.59 15.50 -18.44
CA VAL A 213 -12.48 16.46 -18.29
C VAL A 213 -12.94 17.90 -18.17
N GLN A 214 -14.06 18.24 -18.82
CA GLN A 214 -14.57 19.61 -18.85
C GLN A 214 -14.85 20.15 -17.44
N SER A 215 -15.31 19.30 -16.53
CA SER A 215 -15.54 19.66 -15.13
C SER A 215 -14.27 20.14 -14.43
N ILE A 216 -13.12 19.50 -14.71
CA ILE A 216 -11.81 19.86 -14.18
C ILE A 216 -11.36 21.20 -14.77
N LEU A 217 -11.53 21.38 -16.08
CA LEU A 217 -11.17 22.63 -16.73
C LEU A 217 -11.99 23.82 -16.24
N ASN A 218 -13.22 23.59 -15.79
CA ASN A 218 -14.10 24.63 -15.25
C ASN A 218 -13.70 25.11 -13.85
N ILE A 219 -13.02 24.27 -13.05
CA ILE A 219 -12.56 24.65 -11.70
C ILE A 219 -11.16 25.28 -11.70
N LEU A 220 -10.42 25.19 -12.82
CA LEU A 220 -9.05 25.69 -12.93
C LEU A 220 -9.00 27.11 -13.51
N PRO A 221 -8.05 27.96 -13.05
CA PRO A 221 -7.74 29.22 -13.72
C PRO A 221 -7.44 29.03 -15.22
N SER A 222 -7.91 29.98 -16.06
CA SER A 222 -7.83 29.88 -17.53
C SER A 222 -6.41 29.60 -18.05
N ARG A 223 -5.40 30.22 -17.43
CA ARG A 223 -3.99 30.04 -17.78
C ARG A 223 -3.50 28.59 -17.65
N TRP A 224 -4.02 27.82 -16.70
CA TRP A 224 -3.68 26.41 -16.54
C TRP A 224 -4.50 25.53 -17.49
N THR A 225 -5.76 25.91 -17.72
CA THR A 225 -6.65 25.23 -18.66
C THR A 225 -6.13 25.28 -20.10
N GLU A 226 -5.58 26.41 -20.54
CA GLU A 226 -4.99 26.55 -21.89
C GLU A 226 -3.77 25.62 -22.08
N ALA A 227 -2.86 25.60 -21.10
CA ALA A 227 -1.68 24.73 -21.13
C ALA A 227 -2.04 23.23 -21.11
N LEU A 228 -3.06 22.84 -20.32
CA LEU A 228 -3.54 21.46 -20.28
C LEU A 228 -4.18 21.03 -21.61
N LYS A 229 -4.94 21.93 -22.25
CA LYS A 229 -5.52 21.67 -23.58
C LYS A 229 -4.46 21.46 -24.65
N SER A 230 -3.36 22.22 -24.62
CA SER A 230 -2.29 22.07 -25.61
C SER A 230 -1.48 20.77 -25.45
N ILE A 231 -1.45 20.20 -24.24
CA ILE A 231 -0.71 18.95 -23.94
C ILE A 231 -1.57 17.69 -24.21
N GLY A 232 -2.90 17.81 -24.24
CA GLY A 232 -3.81 16.65 -24.31
C GLY A 232 -4.29 16.26 -22.92
N VAL A 233 -5.33 16.95 -22.44
CA VAL A 233 -5.86 16.82 -21.08
C VAL A 233 -6.46 15.43 -20.79
N ASP A 234 -6.89 14.73 -21.83
CA ASP A 234 -7.33 13.33 -21.84
C ASP A 234 -6.24 12.38 -21.35
N LYS A 235 -4.97 12.68 -21.59
CA LYS A 235 -3.83 11.85 -21.14
C LYS A 235 -3.36 12.18 -19.72
N VAL A 236 -3.83 13.28 -19.12
CA VAL A 236 -3.37 13.73 -17.80
C VAL A 236 -3.93 12.84 -16.68
N THR A 237 -3.08 12.33 -15.78
CA THR A 237 -3.50 11.51 -14.63
C THR A 237 -3.67 12.35 -13.38
N ASP A 238 -2.74 13.26 -13.12
CA ASP A 238 -2.71 14.08 -11.90
C ASP A 238 -2.23 15.50 -12.22
N ILE A 239 -2.79 16.51 -11.55
CA ILE A 239 -2.38 17.91 -11.61
C ILE A 239 -1.97 18.32 -10.20
N SER A 240 -0.80 18.95 -10.06
CA SER A 240 -0.27 19.42 -8.78
C SER A 240 -0.05 20.93 -8.80
N LEU A 241 -0.67 21.61 -7.83
CA LEU A 241 -0.71 23.05 -7.70
C LEU A 241 -0.31 23.43 -6.27
N ASP A 242 0.94 23.83 -6.06
CA ASP A 242 1.45 24.22 -4.75
C ASP A 242 1.88 25.69 -4.79
N VAL A 243 1.42 26.49 -3.82
CA VAL A 243 1.80 27.91 -3.71
C VAL A 243 3.32 28.07 -3.73
N ASP A 244 3.78 29.08 -4.48
CA ASP A 244 5.19 29.40 -4.73
C ASP A 244 6.00 28.35 -5.51
N ARG A 245 5.31 27.34 -6.07
CA ARG A 245 5.90 26.35 -6.99
C ARG A 245 5.32 26.47 -8.39
N ARG A 246 6.08 25.99 -9.37
CA ARG A 246 5.64 25.88 -10.76
C ARG A 246 4.62 24.72 -10.86
N PRO A 247 3.41 24.97 -11.39
CA PRO A 247 2.40 23.93 -11.51
C PRO A 247 2.83 22.87 -12.53
N HIS A 248 2.46 21.62 -12.27
CA HIS A 248 2.78 20.50 -13.15
C HIS A 248 1.66 19.48 -13.20
N CYS A 249 1.68 18.67 -14.25
CA CYS A 249 0.82 17.51 -14.40
C CYS A 249 1.65 16.24 -14.65
N TRP A 250 0.98 15.10 -14.51
CA TRP A 250 1.50 13.79 -14.85
C TRP A 250 0.79 13.24 -16.07
N ILE A 251 1.57 12.72 -17.02
CA ILE A 251 1.12 12.08 -18.26
C ILE A 251 2.05 10.89 -18.50
N ASP A 252 1.50 9.70 -18.65
CA ASP A 252 2.25 8.46 -18.94
C ASP A 252 3.50 8.28 -18.04
N GLY A 253 3.33 8.48 -16.74
CA GLY A 253 4.40 8.38 -15.74
C GLY A 253 5.46 9.50 -15.77
N LYS A 254 5.31 10.49 -16.65
CA LYS A 254 6.21 11.64 -16.80
C LYS A 254 5.59 12.91 -16.24
N ARG A 255 6.43 13.76 -15.65
CA ARG A 255 6.04 15.07 -15.14
C ARG A 255 6.26 16.16 -16.18
N LEU A 256 5.21 16.92 -16.50
CA LEU A 256 5.29 18.10 -17.38
C LEU A 256 4.84 19.36 -16.63
N TYR A 257 5.56 20.46 -16.82
CA TYR A 257 5.14 21.75 -16.27
C TYR A 257 4.09 22.41 -17.16
N ILE A 258 3.05 22.98 -16.54
CA ILE A 258 1.92 23.64 -17.24
C ILE A 258 1.99 25.17 -17.13
N ALA A 259 3.18 25.70 -16.89
CA ALA A 259 3.46 27.13 -16.80
C ALA A 259 4.88 27.42 -17.31
N GLN A 260 5.19 28.68 -17.60
CA GLN A 260 6.55 29.09 -17.99
C GLN A 260 7.53 29.08 -16.79
N GLU A 261 8.82 29.16 -17.07
CA GLU A 261 9.84 29.28 -16.03
C GLU A 261 9.63 30.58 -15.23
N GLY A 262 9.63 30.49 -13.90
CA GLY A 262 9.36 31.62 -13.01
C GLY A 262 7.88 31.89 -12.73
N GLU A 263 6.95 31.34 -13.52
CA GLU A 263 5.51 31.44 -13.23
C GLU A 263 5.10 30.40 -12.18
N LYS A 264 4.54 30.89 -11.07
CA LYS A 264 4.23 30.08 -9.89
C LYS A 264 2.74 30.17 -9.54
N VAL A 265 2.24 29.11 -8.92
CA VAL A 265 0.93 29.11 -8.29
C VAL A 265 0.95 30.12 -7.15
N ASN A 266 -0.06 30.97 -7.08
CA ASN A 266 -0.26 31.91 -5.98
C ASN A 266 -1.53 31.55 -5.20
N VAL A 267 -1.72 32.20 -4.05
CA VAL A 267 -2.87 31.94 -3.17
C VAL A 267 -4.21 32.16 -3.87
N ARG A 268 -4.30 33.13 -4.80
CA ARG A 268 -5.54 33.41 -5.54
C ARG A 268 -5.93 32.28 -6.48
N ASP A 269 -4.96 31.54 -7.03
CA ASP A 269 -5.26 30.35 -7.83
C ASP A 269 -5.92 29.27 -6.98
N ILE A 270 -5.38 29.04 -5.78
CA ILE A 270 -5.92 28.06 -4.83
C ILE A 270 -7.32 28.49 -4.39
N ASP A 271 -7.49 29.75 -4.00
CA ASP A 271 -8.80 30.29 -3.59
C ASP A 271 -9.83 30.18 -4.71
N PHE A 272 -9.43 30.48 -5.95
CA PHE A 272 -10.29 30.31 -7.12
C PHE A 272 -10.77 28.86 -7.23
N ILE A 273 -9.87 27.88 -7.17
CA ILE A 273 -10.24 26.47 -7.30
C ILE A 273 -11.14 26.05 -6.14
N VAL A 274 -10.79 26.39 -4.90
CA VAL A 274 -11.56 26.03 -3.70
C VAL A 274 -12.99 26.58 -3.75
N GLN A 275 -13.20 27.79 -4.28
CA GLN A 275 -14.54 28.37 -4.45
C GLN A 275 -15.42 27.60 -5.45
N HIS A 276 -14.82 26.91 -6.41
CA HIS A 276 -15.54 26.10 -7.40
C HIS A 276 -15.67 24.62 -6.99
N LEU A 277 -15.05 24.22 -5.88
CA LEU A 277 -15.21 22.90 -5.30
C LEU A 277 -16.40 22.87 -4.33
N LYS A 278 -16.92 21.66 -4.10
CA LYS A 278 -17.74 21.40 -2.91
C LYS A 278 -16.89 21.52 -1.65
N GLU A 279 -17.55 21.45 -0.49
CA GLU A 279 -16.88 21.43 0.82
C GLU A 279 -15.76 20.37 0.84
N ILE A 280 -14.55 20.80 1.23
CA ILE A 280 -13.41 19.90 1.45
C ILE A 280 -13.59 19.27 2.83
N GLY A 281 -13.72 17.95 2.86
CA GLY A 281 -13.93 17.18 4.09
C GLY A 281 -12.74 17.23 5.05
N SER A 282 -12.96 16.72 6.27
CA SER A 282 -11.95 16.68 7.34
C SER A 282 -10.72 15.81 7.04
N ASP A 283 -10.78 14.96 6.01
CA ASP A 283 -9.65 14.17 5.52
C ASP A 283 -8.84 14.91 4.43
N ASN A 284 -9.13 16.20 4.23
CA ASN A 284 -8.57 17.08 3.21
C ASN A 284 -8.90 16.66 1.78
N ARG A 285 -10.09 16.07 1.55
CA ARG A 285 -10.51 15.63 0.22
C ARG A 285 -11.82 16.26 -0.20
N ALA A 286 -11.93 16.51 -1.50
CA ALA A 286 -13.16 16.85 -2.18
C ALA A 286 -13.27 16.01 -3.46
N GLY A 287 -14.50 15.71 -3.85
CA GLY A 287 -14.82 15.21 -5.19
C GLY A 287 -15.49 16.30 -6.01
N LEU A 288 -15.56 16.07 -7.32
CA LEU A 288 -16.53 16.77 -8.16
C LEU A 288 -17.84 15.98 -8.19
N ASP A 289 -18.96 16.68 -8.34
CA ASP A 289 -20.26 16.06 -8.15
C ASP A 289 -20.50 14.90 -9.12
N LYS A 290 -20.87 13.73 -8.59
CA LYS A 290 -21.14 12.51 -9.38
C LYS A 290 -20.00 12.08 -10.32
N GLN A 291 -18.77 12.49 -10.02
CA GLN A 291 -17.61 12.22 -10.86
C GLN A 291 -16.53 11.48 -10.07
N LEU A 292 -15.66 10.77 -10.79
CA LEU A 292 -14.55 9.99 -10.22
C LEU A 292 -13.32 10.84 -9.88
N HIS A 293 -13.35 12.13 -10.21
CA HIS A 293 -12.24 13.04 -9.93
C HIS A 293 -12.06 13.24 -8.43
N ARG A 294 -10.81 13.41 -8.03
CA ARG A 294 -10.46 13.59 -6.62
C ARG A 294 -9.52 14.75 -6.43
N VAL A 295 -9.88 15.67 -5.55
CA VAL A 295 -9.04 16.78 -5.13
C VAL A 295 -8.58 16.53 -3.70
N SER A 296 -7.26 16.55 -3.50
CA SER A 296 -6.63 16.49 -2.18
C SER A 296 -6.04 17.86 -1.85
N ALA A 297 -6.41 18.42 -0.71
CA ALA A 297 -5.88 19.68 -0.21
C ALA A 297 -4.65 19.47 0.67
N ILE A 298 -3.65 20.31 0.48
CA ILE A 298 -2.46 20.41 1.32
C ILE A 298 -2.62 21.67 2.17
N ARG A 299 -2.56 21.52 3.49
CA ARG A 299 -2.72 22.61 4.44
C ARG A 299 -1.42 22.91 5.18
N ASN A 300 -1.24 24.16 5.57
CA ASN A 300 -0.15 24.56 6.47
C ASN A 300 -0.57 24.40 7.95
N ASN A 301 0.33 24.74 8.87
CA ASN A 301 0.08 24.62 10.31
C ASN A 301 -1.01 25.57 10.85
N ASN A 302 -1.39 26.58 10.06
CA ASN A 302 -2.50 27.50 10.37
C ASN A 302 -3.81 27.04 9.70
N ASP A 303 -3.86 25.80 9.20
CA ASP A 303 -5.00 25.18 8.52
C ASP A 303 -5.39 25.84 7.18
N ALA A 304 -4.59 26.76 6.66
CA ALA A 304 -4.80 27.37 5.36
C ALA A 304 -4.39 26.41 4.24
N ILE A 305 -5.20 26.32 3.19
CA ILE A 305 -4.91 25.50 2.00
C ILE A 305 -3.82 26.18 1.19
N ILE A 306 -2.69 25.50 1.03
CA ILE A 306 -1.49 25.99 0.33
C ILE A 306 -1.15 25.16 -0.92
N GLY A 307 -1.90 24.10 -1.18
CA GLY A 307 -1.74 23.29 -2.37
C GLY A 307 -2.92 22.37 -2.63
N LEU A 308 -3.03 21.93 -3.88
CA LEU A 308 -4.06 21.02 -4.37
C LEU A 308 -3.44 19.98 -5.30
N THR A 309 -3.80 18.71 -5.09
CA THR A 309 -3.55 17.64 -6.05
C THR A 309 -4.87 17.15 -6.60
N ILE A 310 -5.05 17.26 -7.92
CA ILE A 310 -6.26 16.84 -8.62
C ILE A 310 -5.93 15.58 -9.41
N ARG A 311 -6.54 14.46 -9.04
CA ARG A 311 -6.46 13.20 -9.80
C ARG A 311 -7.65 13.10 -10.73
N ILE A 312 -7.38 12.88 -12.01
CA ILE A 312 -8.42 12.80 -13.03
C ILE A 312 -8.95 11.36 -13.08
N GLY A 313 -10.23 11.22 -12.72
CA GLY A 313 -10.95 9.96 -12.76
C GLY A 313 -11.41 9.62 -14.17
N ARG A 314 -11.32 8.34 -14.51
CA ARG A 314 -11.81 7.76 -15.76
C ARG A 314 -12.74 6.60 -15.44
N HIS A 315 -13.84 6.50 -16.16
CA HIS A 315 -14.69 5.31 -16.09
C HIS A 315 -14.57 4.56 -17.41
N VAL A 316 -14.53 3.25 -17.33
CA VAL A 316 -14.56 2.37 -18.50
C VAL A 316 -15.93 1.74 -18.52
N GLU A 317 -16.69 2.02 -19.58
CA GLU A 317 -18.02 1.47 -19.77
C GLU A 317 -17.95 -0.05 -19.95
N GLY A 318 -18.94 -0.78 -19.40
CA GLY A 318 -19.00 -2.24 -19.51
C GLY A 318 -18.01 -3.01 -18.62
N ASN A 319 -17.08 -2.35 -17.92
CA ASN A 319 -16.18 -3.03 -17.00
C ASN A 319 -16.87 -3.63 -15.76
N ALA A 320 -18.13 -3.31 -15.46
CA ALA A 320 -18.85 -4.05 -14.42
C ALA A 320 -19.44 -5.36 -14.97
N ASP A 321 -19.59 -5.47 -16.30
CA ASP A 321 -20.35 -6.55 -16.94
C ASP A 321 -19.65 -7.90 -16.82
N PHE A 322 -18.31 -7.90 -16.83
CA PHE A 322 -17.51 -9.10 -16.62
C PHE A 322 -17.60 -9.65 -15.18
N LEU A 323 -18.14 -8.88 -14.25
CA LEU A 323 -18.38 -9.31 -12.87
C LEU A 323 -19.84 -9.65 -12.61
N LEU A 324 -20.74 -9.47 -13.58
CA LEU A 324 -22.18 -9.63 -13.34
C LEU A 324 -22.54 -11.04 -12.86
N ASP A 325 -21.95 -12.07 -13.47
CA ASP A 325 -22.14 -13.46 -13.07
C ASP A 325 -21.70 -13.72 -11.62
N LEU A 326 -20.53 -13.18 -11.23
CA LEU A 326 -20.01 -13.23 -9.86
C LEU A 326 -20.88 -12.44 -8.88
N LEU A 327 -21.46 -11.32 -9.32
CA LEU A 327 -22.34 -10.47 -8.51
C LEU A 327 -23.76 -11.06 -8.35
N TYR A 328 -24.24 -11.81 -9.35
CA TYR A 328 -25.55 -12.48 -9.30
C TYR A 328 -25.53 -13.76 -8.47
N ASP A 329 -24.36 -14.34 -8.22
CA ASP A 329 -24.23 -15.47 -7.30
C ASP A 329 -24.38 -14.99 -5.83
N LYS A 330 -25.41 -15.48 -5.14
CA LYS A 330 -25.99 -14.78 -3.97
C LYS A 330 -25.23 -14.93 -2.65
N CYS A 331 -24.09 -15.59 -2.60
CA CYS A 331 -23.45 -15.96 -1.33
C CYS A 331 -21.91 -15.96 -1.40
N GLY A 332 -21.28 -14.79 -1.56
CA GLY A 332 -19.82 -14.68 -1.51
C GLY A 332 -19.32 -13.27 -1.21
N SER A 333 -18.09 -13.17 -0.70
CA SER A 333 -17.34 -11.90 -0.64
C SER A 333 -16.41 -11.84 -1.86
N ILE A 334 -16.47 -10.76 -2.64
CA ILE A 334 -15.61 -10.53 -3.80
C ILE A 334 -14.48 -9.58 -3.41
N LEU A 335 -13.23 -10.00 -3.63
CA LEU A 335 -12.05 -9.16 -3.47
C LEU A 335 -11.47 -8.83 -4.85
N LEU A 336 -11.49 -7.56 -5.22
CA LEU A 336 -10.81 -7.06 -6.41
C LEU A 336 -9.38 -6.64 -6.05
N LEU A 337 -8.40 -7.31 -6.66
CA LEU A 337 -6.97 -6.98 -6.53
C LEU A 337 -6.50 -6.36 -7.83
N GLY A 338 -5.78 -5.24 -7.73
CA GLY A 338 -5.11 -4.61 -8.86
C GLY A 338 -3.64 -4.37 -8.53
N GLU A 339 -2.79 -4.43 -9.54
CA GLU A 339 -1.41 -3.95 -9.44
C GLU A 339 -1.40 -2.42 -9.44
N VAL A 340 -0.56 -1.82 -8.58
CA VAL A 340 -0.33 -0.37 -8.60
C VAL A 340 0.94 -0.18 -9.42
N SER A 341 0.77 0.12 -10.71
CA SER A 341 1.85 0.49 -11.64
C SER A 341 2.52 1.79 -11.23
#